data_AF-A0A1F4VPW7-F1
#
_entry.id   AF-A0A1F4VPW7-F1
#
_cell.length_a   1.000
_cell.length_b   1.000
_cell.length_c   1.000
_cell.angle_alpha   90.00
_cell.angle_beta   90.00
_cell.angle_gamma   90.00
#
_symmetry.space_group_name_H-M   'P 1'
#
loop_
_entity.id
_entity.type
_entity.pdbx_description
1 polymer ?
#
loop_
_entity_poly.entity_id
_entity_poly.type
_entity_poly.pdbx_seq_one_letter_code
_entity_poly.pdbx_strand_id
1 'polypeptide(L)'
;MNSSDNGKTPSESKEQALHYFNSLVQVARESVLILDSSLTVVSANPTFYQNFKVTPKETENVLLYDLGNGQWNIPELRKLLKEILPDKKVVKDYEVSHIFETLGQRTMLINASQIDSVQLIILAIEDVSEKEALQAKLRDYTENLENLIMKRTEELAQRVMELERINSAMVGRELKMVELKAEIDELKKGASK
;
A
#
# COMPACT_ATOMS: atom_id res chain seq x y z
N MET A 1 50.50 34.24 2.46
CA MET A 1 49.05 34.19 2.21
C MET A 1 48.61 32.77 2.47
N ASN A 2 47.83 32.59 3.55
CA ASN A 2 47.37 31.29 4.01
C ASN A 2 46.30 30.74 3.07
N SER A 3 46.53 29.53 2.58
CA SER A 3 45.47 28.64 2.12
C SER A 3 45.68 27.33 2.86
N SER A 4 45.18 27.29 4.09
CA SER A 4 45.06 26.07 4.87
C SER A 4 44.06 25.16 4.16
N ASP A 5 44.57 24.29 3.31
CA ASP A 5 43.86 23.10 2.87
C ASP A 5 43.69 22.18 4.09
N ASN A 6 42.61 22.41 4.84
CA ASN A 6 42.18 21.56 5.95
C ASN A 6 41.56 20.29 5.36
N GLY A 7 42.41 19.43 4.79
CA GLY A 7 42.03 18.08 4.40
C GLY A 7 41.64 17.29 5.64
N LYS A 8 40.35 17.27 5.98
CA LYS A 8 39.81 16.37 7.01
C LYS A 8 40.23 14.95 6.69
N THR A 9 40.70 14.22 7.68
CA THR A 9 41.03 12.81 7.49
C THR A 9 39.77 12.02 7.10
N PRO A 10 39.88 10.91 6.34
CA PRO A 10 38.73 10.09 5.98
C PRO A 10 37.91 9.61 7.20
N SER A 11 38.57 9.38 8.34
CA SER A 11 37.94 8.99 9.61
C SER A 11 37.08 10.12 10.20
N GLU A 12 37.58 11.35 10.26
CA GLU A 12 36.82 12.51 10.75
C GLU A 12 35.59 12.79 9.88
N SER A 13 35.72 12.59 8.56
CA SER A 13 34.60 12.76 7.62
C SER A 13 33.51 11.70 7.82
N LYS A 14 33.90 10.45 8.10
CA LYS A 14 32.97 9.35 8.40
C LYS A 14 32.23 9.56 9.72
N GLU A 15 32.95 9.94 10.79
CA GLU A 15 32.34 10.23 12.10
C GLU A 15 31.34 11.39 12.01
N GLN A 16 31.70 12.46 11.30
CA GLN A 16 30.81 13.59 11.10
C GLN A 16 29.55 13.21 10.30
N ALA A 17 29.71 12.38 9.25
CA ALA A 17 28.58 11.87 8.49
C ALA A 17 27.65 10.99 9.34
N LEU A 18 28.22 10.08 10.15
CA LEU A 18 27.47 9.25 11.09
C LEU A 18 26.67 10.09 12.08
N HIS A 19 27.26 11.14 12.64
CA HIS A 19 26.55 12.05 13.55
C HIS A 19 25.32 12.68 12.88
N TYR A 20 25.46 13.18 11.64
CA TYR A 20 24.34 13.75 10.91
C TYR A 20 23.28 12.71 10.54
N PHE A 21 23.68 11.55 10.04
CA PHE A 21 22.72 10.50 9.69
C PHE A 21 21.95 10.02 10.91
N ASN A 22 22.64 9.75 12.03
CA ASN A 22 21.99 9.37 13.30
C ASN A 22 20.95 10.40 13.74
N SER A 23 21.29 11.70 13.67
CA SER A 23 20.37 12.78 14.01
C SER A 23 19.12 12.81 13.11
N LEU A 24 19.28 12.53 11.82
CA LEU A 24 18.17 12.52 10.85
C LEU A 24 17.27 11.29 11.03
N VAL A 25 17.87 10.11 11.18
CA VAL A 25 17.11 8.85 11.27
C VAL A 25 16.41 8.70 12.62
N GLN A 26 16.88 9.40 13.65
CA GLN A 26 16.30 9.37 15.00
C GLN A 26 14.83 9.82 15.03
N VAL A 27 14.42 10.71 14.12
CA VAL A 27 13.04 11.20 14.00
C VAL A 27 12.25 10.52 12.88
N ALA A 28 12.86 9.56 12.17
CA ALA A 28 12.22 8.85 11.08
C ALA A 28 11.19 7.84 11.60
N ARG A 29 10.03 7.79 10.93
CA ARG A 29 8.97 6.82 11.22
C ARG A 29 9.23 5.43 10.64
N GLU A 30 10.13 5.33 9.68
CA GLU A 30 10.59 4.06 9.13
C GLU A 30 11.65 3.45 10.04
N SER A 31 11.77 2.13 10.05
CA SER A 31 12.85 1.44 10.73
C SER A 31 14.13 1.62 9.90
N VAL A 32 15.20 2.17 10.47
CA VAL A 32 16.44 2.46 9.72
C VAL A 32 17.65 1.79 10.37
N LEU A 33 18.47 1.16 9.54
CA LEU A 33 19.79 0.63 9.85
C LEU A 33 20.87 1.40 9.08
N ILE A 34 21.97 1.73 9.75
CA ILE A 34 23.20 2.19 9.11
C ILE A 34 24.21 1.05 9.21
N LEU A 35 24.75 0.63 8.07
CA LEU A 35 25.73 -0.44 7.95
C LEU A 35 27.07 0.11 7.46
N ASP A 36 28.14 -0.61 7.76
CA ASP A 36 29.44 -0.42 7.10
C ASP A 36 29.55 -1.21 5.78
N SER A 37 30.71 -1.12 5.13
CA SER A 37 31.02 -1.86 3.89
C SER A 37 31.01 -3.38 4.03
N SER A 38 31.12 -3.90 5.26
CA SER A 38 31.05 -5.32 5.57
C SER A 38 29.63 -5.79 5.88
N LEU A 39 28.63 -4.89 5.77
CA LEU A 39 27.23 -5.11 6.12
C LEU A 39 27.02 -5.35 7.64
N THR A 40 27.96 -4.88 8.46
CA THR A 40 27.83 -4.87 9.92
C THR A 40 27.06 -3.63 10.33
N VAL A 41 26.12 -3.78 11.27
CA VAL A 41 25.34 -2.66 11.78
C VAL A 41 26.23 -1.71 12.58
N VAL A 42 26.28 -0.45 12.15
CA VAL A 42 26.93 0.65 12.86
C VAL A 42 25.95 1.29 13.84
N SER A 43 24.71 1.50 13.43
CA SER A 43 23.64 2.03 14.28
C SER A 43 22.26 1.70 13.73
N ALA A 44 21.24 1.81 14.57
CA ALA A 44 19.84 1.75 14.17
C ALA A 44 19.04 2.87 14.84
N ASN A 45 17.92 3.26 14.24
CA ASN A 45 17.03 4.26 14.83
C ASN A 45 16.08 3.66 15.90
N PRO A 46 15.48 4.50 16.77
CA PRO A 46 14.55 4.03 17.81
C PRO A 46 13.38 3.20 17.27
N THR A 47 12.88 3.56 16.09
CA THR A 47 11.78 2.85 15.41
C THR A 47 12.15 1.40 15.10
N PHE A 48 13.37 1.14 14.62
CA PHE A 48 13.86 -0.22 14.37
C PHE A 48 13.82 -1.07 15.65
N TYR A 49 14.38 -0.55 16.74
CA TYR A 49 14.39 -1.25 18.03
C TYR A 49 12.98 -1.58 18.53
N GLN A 50 12.03 -0.66 18.36
CA GLN A 50 10.63 -0.85 18.77
C GLN A 50 9.90 -1.86 17.91
N ASN A 51 9.99 -1.74 16.59
CA ASN A 51 9.26 -2.59 15.65
C ASN A 51 9.75 -4.04 15.69
N PHE A 52 11.06 -4.24 15.81
CA PHE A 52 11.66 -5.58 15.84
C PHE A 52 11.89 -6.12 17.25
N LYS A 53 11.56 -5.34 18.30
CA LYS A 53 11.69 -5.71 19.71
C LYS A 53 13.10 -6.17 20.10
N VAL A 54 14.10 -5.44 19.62
CA VAL A 54 15.53 -5.70 19.86
C VAL A 54 16.20 -4.51 20.53
N THR A 55 17.30 -4.75 21.23
CA THR A 55 18.08 -3.69 21.88
C THR A 55 19.29 -3.27 21.04
N PRO A 56 19.86 -2.06 21.25
CA PRO A 56 21.10 -1.66 20.59
C PRO A 56 22.24 -2.66 20.81
N LYS A 57 22.35 -3.21 22.02
CA LYS A 57 23.39 -4.18 22.38
C LYS A 57 23.32 -5.49 21.59
N GLU A 58 22.12 -5.89 21.17
CA GLU A 58 21.90 -7.10 20.37
C GLU A 58 22.03 -6.83 18.86
N THR A 59 22.04 -5.56 18.45
CA THR A 59 21.92 -5.16 17.04
C THR A 59 23.21 -4.55 16.51
N GLU A 60 23.84 -3.64 17.26
CA GLU A 60 25.03 -2.90 16.83
C GLU A 60 26.27 -3.80 16.86
N ASN A 61 27.17 -3.59 15.91
CA ASN A 61 28.37 -4.39 15.66
C ASN A 61 28.09 -5.86 15.31
N VAL A 62 26.86 -6.18 14.90
CA VAL A 62 26.46 -7.50 14.42
C VAL A 62 26.30 -7.46 12.91
N LEU A 63 26.69 -8.54 12.22
CA LEU A 63 26.45 -8.69 10.79
C LEU A 63 24.93 -8.70 10.54
N LEU A 64 24.46 -7.94 9.54
CA LEU A 64 23.03 -7.86 9.21
C LEU A 64 22.37 -9.24 9.14
N TYR A 65 23.04 -10.21 8.52
CA TYR A 65 22.50 -11.54 8.31
C TYR A 65 22.38 -12.40 9.57
N ASP A 66 23.01 -12.00 10.67
CA ASP A 66 22.96 -12.72 11.95
C ASP A 66 21.93 -12.10 12.90
N LEU A 67 21.36 -10.94 12.55
CA LEU A 67 20.36 -10.24 13.36
C LEU A 67 19.11 -11.10 13.57
N GLY A 68 18.62 -11.07 14.81
CA GLY A 68 17.36 -11.71 15.18
C GLY A 68 17.35 -13.20 14.88
N ASN A 69 18.41 -13.95 15.22
CA ASN A 69 18.55 -15.37 14.90
C ASN A 69 18.59 -15.67 13.39
N GLY A 70 19.19 -14.77 12.61
CA GLY A 70 19.33 -14.94 11.17
C GLY A 70 18.07 -14.65 10.34
N GLN A 71 17.05 -14.03 10.92
CA GLN A 71 15.81 -13.67 10.22
C GLN A 71 16.02 -12.67 9.06
N TRP A 72 17.15 -11.96 9.06
CA TRP A 72 17.55 -11.04 7.99
C TRP A 72 18.45 -11.69 6.93
N ASN A 73 18.73 -13.00 7.06
CA ASN A 73 19.44 -13.80 6.08
C ASN A 73 18.50 -14.19 4.91
N ILE A 74 17.89 -13.19 4.28
CA ILE A 74 16.88 -13.39 3.24
C ILE A 74 17.58 -13.36 1.87
N PRO A 75 17.38 -14.37 1.00
CA PRO A 75 18.04 -14.43 -0.31
C PRO A 75 17.86 -13.17 -1.16
N GLU A 76 16.66 -12.61 -1.17
CA GLU A 76 16.29 -11.41 -1.90
C GLU A 76 17.01 -10.18 -1.34
N LEU A 77 17.14 -10.07 -0.01
CA LEU A 77 17.90 -9.00 0.65
C LEU A 77 19.40 -9.14 0.37
N ARG A 78 19.94 -10.37 0.35
CA ARG A 78 21.33 -10.61 -0.05
C ARG A 78 21.59 -10.16 -1.48
N LYS A 79 20.70 -10.52 -2.40
CA LYS A 79 20.78 -10.11 -3.81
C LYS A 79 20.76 -8.58 -3.93
N LEU A 80 19.84 -7.93 -3.22
CA LEU A 80 19.77 -6.47 -3.17
C LEU A 80 21.12 -5.85 -2.75
N LEU A 81 21.68 -6.30 -1.63
CA LEU A 81 22.88 -5.69 -1.04
C LEU A 81 24.18 -6.03 -1.77
N LYS A 82 24.31 -7.25 -2.31
CA LYS A 82 25.56 -7.73 -2.92
C LYS A 82 25.63 -7.56 -4.43
N GLU A 83 24.50 -7.60 -5.12
CA GLU A 83 24.47 -7.56 -6.59
C GLU A 83 23.92 -6.23 -7.10
N ILE A 84 22.82 -5.73 -6.52
CA ILE A 84 22.10 -4.59 -7.09
C ILE A 84 22.62 -3.25 -6.56
N LEU A 85 22.77 -3.13 -5.24
CA LEU A 85 23.14 -1.89 -4.56
C LEU A 85 24.54 -1.38 -4.97
N PRO A 86 25.58 -2.22 -5.10
CA PRO A 86 26.92 -1.74 -5.47
C PRO A 86 26.95 -1.00 -6.82
N ASP A 87 26.12 -1.45 -7.77
CA ASP A 87 26.00 -0.87 -9.11
C ASP A 87 25.08 0.35 -9.13
N LYS A 88 23.90 0.27 -8.51
CA LYS A 88 22.89 1.34 -8.57
C LYS A 88 23.12 2.48 -7.59
N LYS A 89 23.87 2.24 -6.52
CA LYS A 89 24.09 3.13 -5.35
C LYS A 89 22.83 3.46 -4.55
N VAL A 90 21.68 3.58 -5.18
CA VAL A 90 20.39 3.80 -4.54
C VAL A 90 19.36 2.84 -5.12
N VAL A 91 18.63 2.16 -4.25
CA VAL A 91 17.49 1.31 -4.59
C VAL A 91 16.31 1.74 -3.72
N LYS A 92 15.13 1.79 -4.32
CA LYS A 92 13.89 2.18 -3.65
C LYS A 92 12.82 1.13 -3.84
N ASP A 93 11.93 1.02 -2.87
CA ASP A 93 10.72 0.21 -2.88
C ASP A 93 11.01 -1.26 -3.27
N TYR A 94 12.15 -1.80 -2.82
CA TYR A 94 12.51 -3.18 -3.10
C TYR A 94 11.75 -4.11 -2.14
N GLU A 95 10.81 -4.86 -2.68
CA GLU A 95 9.95 -5.73 -1.91
C GLU A 95 10.65 -7.04 -1.52
N VAL A 96 10.53 -7.41 -0.24
CA VAL A 96 11.02 -8.66 0.32
C VAL A 96 9.93 -9.27 1.18
N SER A 97 9.43 -10.45 0.78
CA SER A 97 8.50 -11.23 1.61
C SER A 97 9.25 -12.30 2.40
N HIS A 98 9.00 -12.39 3.69
CA HIS A 98 9.62 -13.40 4.54
C HIS A 98 8.69 -13.84 5.67
N ILE A 99 8.90 -15.06 6.17
CA ILE A 99 8.18 -15.59 7.32
C ILE A 99 9.09 -15.47 8.54
N PHE A 100 8.82 -14.47 9.36
CA PHE A 100 9.53 -14.22 10.61
C PHE A 100 8.94 -15.10 11.71
N GLU A 101 9.79 -15.66 12.58
CA GLU A 101 9.35 -16.58 13.65
C GLU A 101 8.34 -15.91 14.60
N THR A 102 8.57 -14.64 14.93
CA THR A 102 7.74 -13.89 15.89
C THR A 102 6.68 -13.02 15.23
N LEU A 103 6.92 -12.54 14.00
CA LEU A 103 6.03 -11.59 13.31
C LEU A 103 5.11 -12.27 12.29
N GLY A 104 5.37 -13.53 11.91
CA GLY A 104 4.65 -14.26 10.87
C GLY A 104 5.09 -13.84 9.47
N GLN A 105 4.24 -14.10 8.48
CA GLN A 105 4.48 -13.64 7.10
C GLN A 105 4.40 -12.12 7.03
N ARG A 106 5.48 -11.50 6.57
CA ARG A 106 5.56 -10.06 6.35
C ARG A 106 6.09 -9.75 4.96
N THR A 107 5.55 -8.68 4.38
CA THR A 107 6.08 -8.01 3.20
C THR A 107 6.76 -6.72 3.65
N MET A 108 8.06 -6.64 3.40
CA MET A 108 8.89 -5.48 3.74
C MET A 108 9.25 -4.72 2.47
N LEU A 109 9.10 -3.40 2.47
CA LEU A 109 9.71 -2.51 1.48
C LEU A 109 11.07 -2.04 1.98
N ILE A 110 12.10 -2.25 1.16
CA ILE A 110 13.48 -1.91 1.47
C ILE A 110 13.94 -0.78 0.55
N ASN A 111 14.32 0.33 1.19
CA ASN A 111 15.07 1.40 0.56
C ASN A 111 16.53 1.28 0.99
N ALA A 112 17.45 1.35 0.03
CA ALA A 112 18.88 1.20 0.29
C ALA A 112 19.69 2.29 -0.42
N SER A 113 20.65 2.88 0.29
CA SER A 113 21.55 3.90 -0.26
C SER A 113 22.97 3.64 0.21
N GLN A 114 23.89 3.45 -0.72
CA GLN A 114 25.33 3.28 -0.48
C GLN A 114 26.06 4.59 -0.74
N ILE A 115 26.87 5.01 0.24
CA ILE A 115 27.63 6.27 0.21
C ILE A 115 29.11 5.92 0.29
N ASP A 116 29.73 5.81 -0.89
CA ASP A 116 31.12 5.32 -1.03
C ASP A 116 32.15 6.21 -0.34
N SER A 117 31.92 7.53 -0.28
CA SER A 117 32.86 8.49 0.34
C SER A 117 33.09 8.26 1.83
N VAL A 118 32.12 7.64 2.52
CA VAL A 118 32.19 7.32 3.95
C VAL A 118 32.06 5.81 4.22
N GLN A 119 31.93 5.00 3.16
CA GLN A 119 31.77 3.55 3.21
C GLN A 119 30.62 3.12 4.14
N LEU A 120 29.47 3.78 3.98
CA LEU A 120 28.25 3.50 4.73
C LEU A 120 27.13 3.10 3.79
N ILE A 121 26.24 2.24 4.29
CA ILE A 121 24.99 1.88 3.63
C ILE A 121 23.85 2.22 4.58
N ILE A 122 22.84 2.91 4.09
CA ILE A 122 21.62 3.23 4.83
C ILE A 122 20.52 2.32 4.30
N LEU A 123 19.86 1.58 5.19
CA LEU A 123 18.70 0.74 4.88
C LEU A 123 17.50 1.26 5.66
N ALA A 124 16.46 1.66 4.94
CA ALA A 124 15.16 1.95 5.52
C ALA A 124 14.19 0.83 5.17
N ILE A 125 13.38 0.44 6.16
CA ILE A 125 12.57 -0.76 6.15
C ILE A 125 11.17 -0.37 6.62
N GLU A 126 10.17 -0.68 5.79
CA GLU A 126 8.76 -0.48 6.08
C GLU A 126 8.03 -1.83 5.97
N ASP A 127 7.27 -2.21 7.00
CA ASP A 127 6.34 -3.35 6.94
C ASP A 127 5.04 -2.88 6.27
N VAL A 128 4.78 -3.36 5.06
CA VAL A 128 3.58 -3.01 4.29
C VAL A 128 2.49 -4.07 4.36
N SER A 129 2.69 -5.14 5.14
CA SER A 129 1.77 -6.29 5.18
C SER A 129 0.35 -5.90 5.54
N GLU A 130 0.17 -5.02 6.54
CA GLU A 130 -1.16 -4.57 6.96
C GLU A 130 -1.82 -3.69 5.91
N LYS A 131 -1.03 -2.79 5.30
CA LYS A 131 -1.50 -1.91 4.22
C LYS A 131 -1.96 -2.72 3.02
N GLU A 132 -1.20 -3.72 2.61
CA GLU A 132 -1.57 -4.63 1.52
C GLU A 132 -2.82 -5.44 1.84
N ALA A 133 -2.92 -5.97 3.06
CA ALA A 133 -4.10 -6.73 3.49
C ALA A 133 -5.37 -5.86 3.50
N LEU A 134 -5.27 -4.60 3.94
CA LEU A 134 -6.38 -3.65 3.91
C LEU A 134 -6.76 -3.25 2.49
N GLN A 135 -5.76 -3.01 1.62
CA GLN A 135 -6.00 -2.71 0.21
C GLN A 135 -6.68 -3.87 -0.52
N ALA A 136 -6.27 -5.10 -0.28
CA ALA A 136 -6.91 -6.29 -0.81
C ALA A 136 -8.38 -6.39 -0.36
N LYS A 137 -8.64 -6.22 0.94
CA LYS A 137 -10.02 -6.22 1.47
C LYS A 137 -10.89 -5.12 0.85
N LEU A 138 -10.36 -3.91 0.69
CA LEU A 138 -11.08 -2.81 0.06
C LEU A 138 -11.43 -3.12 -1.40
N ARG A 139 -10.50 -3.71 -2.16
CA ARG A 139 -10.75 -4.14 -3.53
C ARG A 139 -11.89 -5.15 -3.60
N ASP A 140 -11.84 -6.18 -2.75
CA ASP A 140 -12.89 -7.21 -2.69
C ASP A 140 -14.25 -6.59 -2.33
N TYR A 141 -14.30 -5.63 -1.40
CA TYR A 141 -15.53 -4.92 -1.08
C TYR A 141 -16.06 -4.10 -2.26
N THR A 142 -15.21 -3.37 -2.97
CA THR A 142 -15.61 -2.58 -4.14
C THR A 142 -16.17 -3.47 -5.24
N GLU A 143 -15.48 -4.56 -5.60
CA GLU A 143 -15.95 -5.50 -6.62
C GLU A 143 -17.31 -6.12 -6.26
N ASN A 144 -17.51 -6.47 -4.99
CA ASN A 144 -18.78 -7.01 -4.52
C ASN A 144 -19.91 -5.98 -4.58
N LEU A 145 -19.63 -4.72 -4.21
CA LEU A 145 -20.60 -3.63 -4.29
C LEU A 145 -20.98 -3.30 -5.73
N GLU A 146 -20.03 -3.26 -6.65
CA GLU A 146 -20.28 -3.03 -8.08
C GLU A 146 -21.19 -4.11 -8.67
N ASN A 147 -20.90 -5.37 -8.38
CA ASN A 147 -21.73 -6.50 -8.80
C ASN A 147 -23.15 -6.43 -8.22
N LEU A 148 -23.28 -5.99 -6.96
CA LEU A 148 -24.59 -5.82 -6.32
C LEU A 148 -25.38 -4.66 -6.95
N ILE A 149 -24.72 -3.52 -7.19
CA ILE A 149 -25.32 -2.36 -7.84
C ILE A 149 -25.80 -2.73 -9.25
N MET A 150 -25.00 -3.47 -10.01
CA MET A 150 -25.39 -3.92 -11.35
C MET A 150 -26.66 -4.77 -11.30
N LYS A 151 -26.70 -5.81 -10.45
CA LYS A 151 -27.89 -6.65 -10.27
C LYS A 151 -29.13 -5.86 -9.84
N ARG A 152 -28.98 -4.92 -8.91
CA ARG A 152 -30.09 -4.08 -8.43
C ARG A 152 -30.58 -3.11 -9.49
N THR A 153 -29.66 -2.53 -10.26
CA THR A 153 -30.00 -1.64 -11.37
C THR A 153 -30.78 -2.39 -12.44
N GLU A 154 -30.38 -3.62 -12.79
CA GLU A 154 -31.13 -4.48 -13.72
C GLU A 154 -32.53 -4.83 -13.19
N GLU A 155 -32.63 -5.25 -11.92
CA GLU A 155 -33.90 -5.55 -11.26
C GLU A 155 -34.85 -4.34 -11.25
N LEU A 156 -34.32 -3.14 -10.96
CA LEU A 156 -35.07 -1.90 -11.01
C LEU A 156 -35.51 -1.54 -12.43
N ALA A 157 -34.64 -1.68 -13.43
CA ALA A 157 -34.98 -1.42 -14.83
C ALA A 157 -36.12 -2.34 -15.30
N GLN A 158 -36.10 -3.62 -14.94
CA GLN A 158 -37.18 -4.56 -15.23
C GLN A 158 -38.50 -4.14 -14.59
N ARG A 159 -38.48 -3.73 -13.31
CA ARG A 159 -39.68 -3.26 -12.60
C ARG A 159 -40.25 -1.99 -13.20
N VAL A 160 -39.39 -1.04 -13.59
CA VAL A 160 -39.82 0.19 -14.26
C VAL A 160 -40.52 -0.13 -15.58
N MET A 161 -39.93 -0.99 -16.43
CA MET A 161 -40.56 -1.44 -17.68
C MET A 161 -41.90 -2.12 -17.46
N GLU A 162 -42.03 -2.95 -16.42
CA GLU A 162 -43.29 -3.61 -16.07
C GLU A 162 -44.37 -2.59 -15.66
N LEU A 163 -44.02 -1.63 -14.79
CA LEU A 163 -44.93 -0.58 -14.34
C LEU A 163 -45.39 0.31 -15.50
N GLU A 164 -44.49 0.70 -16.41
CA GLU A 164 -44.83 1.48 -17.61
C GLU A 164 -45.81 0.73 -18.51
N ARG A 165 -45.62 -0.59 -18.68
CA ARG A 165 -46.51 -1.45 -19.45
C ARG A 165 -47.90 -1.54 -18.80
N ILE A 166 -47.96 -1.75 -17.48
CA ILE A 166 -49.22 -1.81 -16.72
C ILE A 166 -49.96 -0.47 -16.82
N ASN A 167 -49.26 0.64 -16.61
CA ASN A 167 -49.84 1.98 -16.67
C ASN A 167 -50.41 2.27 -18.06
N SER A 168 -49.66 1.99 -19.12
CA SER A 168 -50.11 2.17 -20.51
C SER A 168 -51.38 1.36 -20.83
N ALA A 169 -51.44 0.10 -20.37
CA ALA A 169 -52.62 -0.74 -20.56
C ALA A 169 -53.85 -0.24 -19.80
N MET A 170 -53.66 0.29 -18.59
CA MET A 170 -54.74 0.87 -17.78
C MET A 170 -55.31 2.13 -18.44
N VAL A 171 -54.45 3.06 -18.86
CA VAL A 171 -54.85 4.27 -19.59
C VAL A 171 -55.63 3.91 -20.86
N GLY A 172 -55.16 2.93 -21.63
CA GLY A 172 -55.86 2.44 -22.82
C GLY A 172 -57.27 1.91 -22.52
N ARG A 173 -57.45 1.19 -21.40
CA ARG A 173 -58.78 0.73 -20.96
C ARG A 173 -59.68 1.88 -20.54
N GLU A 174 -59.16 2.87 -19.85
CA GLU A 174 -59.93 4.06 -19.45
C GLU A 174 -60.44 4.83 -20.67
N LEU A 175 -59.59 5.04 -21.68
CA LEU A 175 -59.99 5.68 -22.95
C LEU A 175 -61.09 4.87 -23.65
N LYS A 176 -60.93 3.55 -23.77
CA LYS A 176 -61.93 2.66 -24.36
C LYS A 176 -63.27 2.72 -23.61
N MET A 177 -63.23 2.75 -22.27
CA MET A 177 -64.43 2.85 -21.44
C MET A 177 -65.16 4.18 -21.64
N VAL A 178 -64.43 5.28 -21.84
CA VAL A 178 -65.01 6.59 -22.15
C VAL A 178 -65.68 6.56 -23.53
N GLU A 179 -65.03 6.02 -24.55
CA GLU A 179 -65.61 5.84 -25.89
C GLU A 179 -66.89 5.01 -25.87
N LEU A 180 -66.85 3.83 -25.22
CA LEU A 180 -68.00 2.94 -25.11
C LEU A 180 -69.17 3.57 -24.35
N LYS A 181 -68.89 4.36 -23.30
CA LYS A 181 -69.95 5.10 -22.59
C LYS A 181 -70.63 6.11 -23.50
N ALA A 182 -69.86 6.86 -24.30
CA ALA A 182 -70.42 7.82 -25.25
C ALA A 182 -71.30 7.12 -26.30
N GLU A 183 -70.86 5.99 -26.83
CA GLU A 183 -71.59 5.21 -27.85
C GLU A 183 -72.90 4.60 -27.29
N ILE A 184 -72.87 4.08 -26.05
CA ILE A 184 -74.07 3.59 -25.35
C ILE A 184 -75.08 4.72 -25.13
N ASP A 185 -74.62 5.92 -24.76
CA ASP A 185 -75.50 7.07 -24.54
C ASP A 185 -76.18 7.53 -25.84
N GLU A 186 -75.50 7.44 -26.99
CA GLU A 186 -76.11 7.70 -28.30
C GLU A 186 -77.16 6.64 -28.67
N LEU A 187 -76.84 5.35 -28.51
CA LEU A 187 -77.78 4.26 -28.79
C LEU A 187 -79.04 4.32 -27.93
N LYS A 188 -78.91 4.67 -26.64
CA LYS A 188 -80.05 4.87 -25.74
C LYS A 188 -80.95 6.03 -26.15
N LYS A 189 -80.38 7.14 -26.65
CA LYS A 189 -81.14 8.26 -27.20
C LYS A 189 -81.90 7.87 -28.47
N GLY A 190 -81.31 7.02 -29.32
CA GLY A 190 -81.95 6.51 -30.53
C GLY A 190 -83.08 5.52 -30.28
N ALA A 191 -82.97 4.67 -29.25
CA ALA A 191 -83.97 3.64 -28.93
C ALA A 191 -85.19 4.14 -28.12
N SER A 192 -85.18 5.40 -27.64
CA SER A 192 -86.31 6.02 -26.92
C SER A 192 -87.20 6.90 -27.82
N LYS A 193 -87.11 6.74 -29.14
CA LYS A 193 -87.94 7.38 -30.18
C LYS A 193 -88.78 6.33 -30.89
#